data_AF-A0A168HRG6-F1
#
_entry.id   AF-A0A168HRG6-F1
#
_cell.length_a   1.000
_cell.length_b   1.000
_cell.length_c   1.000
_cell.angle_alpha   90.00
_cell.angle_beta   90.00
_cell.angle_gamma   90.00
#
_symmetry.space_group_name_H-M   'P 1'
#
loop_
_entity.id
_entity.type
_entity.pdbx_description
1 polymer ?
#
loop_
_entity_poly.entity_id
_entity_poly.type
_entity_poly.pdbx_seq_one_letter_code
_entity_poly.pdbx_strand_id
1 'polypeptide(L)' 'EDLFNHLSDDHVGRKATNNLCLQCQWNNCGTVAAKRDHLASHLRVHLPLKPHQCPLCSKGFKRPQDLKKHERIH' A
#
# COMPACT_ATOMS: atom_id res chain seq x y z
N GLU A 1 -11.81 -2.62 -8.02
CA GLU A 1 -10.60 -3.24 -8.58
C GLU A 1 -9.30 -2.49 -8.19
N ASP A 2 -9.16 -1.96 -6.96
CA ASP A 2 -7.91 -1.93 -6.17
C ASP A 2 -8.21 -1.22 -4.83
N LEU A 3 -8.59 -1.99 -3.79
CA LEU A 3 -8.91 -1.45 -2.45
C LEU A 3 -7.76 -0.57 -1.91
N PHE A 4 -6.54 -0.87 -2.33
CA PHE A 4 -5.33 -0.15 -1.97
C PHE A 4 -5.21 1.23 -2.62
N ASN A 5 -5.67 1.42 -3.87
CA ASN A 5 -5.60 2.74 -4.52
C ASN A 5 -6.56 3.74 -3.85
N HIS A 6 -7.78 3.30 -3.53
CA HIS A 6 -8.74 4.11 -2.78
C HIS A 6 -8.21 4.46 -1.38
N LEU A 7 -7.74 3.47 -0.61
CA LEU A 7 -7.12 3.71 0.70
C LEU A 7 -5.88 4.60 0.62
N SER A 8 -5.13 4.52 -0.49
CA SER A 8 -3.97 5.39 -0.69
C SER A 8 -4.37 6.83 -0.88
N ASP A 9 -5.48 7.10 -1.59
CA ASP A 9 -5.98 8.45 -1.80
C ASP A 9 -6.44 9.13 -0.52
N ASP A 10 -7.12 8.40 0.37
CA ASP A 10 -7.60 8.94 1.65
C ASP A 10 -6.48 9.36 2.61
N HIS A 11 -5.29 8.76 2.50
CA HIS A 11 -4.18 8.98 3.44
C HIS A 11 -3.02 9.83 2.85
N VAL A 12 -3.20 10.40 1.65
CA VAL A 12 -2.21 11.23 0.95
C VAL A 12 -2.65 12.70 0.90
N GLY A 13 -1.88 13.59 1.54
CA GLY A 13 -2.12 15.04 1.48
C GLY A 13 -1.15 15.76 0.53
N ARG A 14 -1.63 16.77 -0.22
CA ARG A 14 -0.77 17.69 -1.00
C ARG A 14 -0.40 18.91 -0.15
N LYS A 15 0.88 19.30 -0.12
CA LYS A 15 1.29 20.61 0.45
C LYS A 15 1.44 21.67 -0.65
N ALA A 16 0.95 22.87 -0.35
CA ALA A 16 0.96 24.04 -1.24
C ALA A 16 2.33 24.75 -1.25
N THR A 17 3.39 24.02 -1.56
CA THR A 17 4.69 24.58 -1.91
C THR A 17 4.97 24.21 -3.34
N ASN A 18 5.53 25.13 -4.13
CA ASN A 18 5.68 25.06 -5.60
C ASN A 18 6.53 23.89 -6.16
N ASN A 19 6.65 22.75 -5.46
CA ASN A 19 7.04 21.45 -5.96
C ASN A 19 6.36 20.32 -5.14
N LEU A 20 5.35 19.70 -5.77
CA LEU A 20 4.76 18.35 -5.66
C LEU A 20 5.13 17.39 -4.50
N CYS A 21 5.30 17.84 -3.26
CA CYS A 21 5.53 16.95 -2.11
C CYS A 21 4.21 16.39 -1.56
N LEU A 22 4.13 15.06 -1.50
CA LEU A 22 3.01 14.31 -0.94
C LEU A 22 3.41 13.78 0.44
N GLN A 23 2.55 13.97 1.43
CA GLN A 23 2.82 13.53 2.80
C GLN A 23 1.84 12.44 3.25
N CYS A 24 2.36 11.43 3.96
CA CYS A 24 1.55 10.44 4.66
C CYS A 24 0.84 11.10 5.86
N GLN A 25 -0.48 10.96 5.93
CA GLN A 25 -1.29 11.51 7.02
C GLN A 25 -1.50 10.52 8.19
N TRP A 26 -0.76 9.41 8.22
CA TRP A 26 -0.89 8.43 9.30
C TRP A 26 -0.29 8.96 10.61
N ASN A 27 -0.91 8.62 11.74
CA ASN A 27 -0.49 9.12 13.05
C ASN A 27 0.97 8.74 13.35
N ASN A 28 1.79 9.73 13.75
CA ASN A 28 3.24 9.61 13.92
C ASN A 28 4.04 9.16 12.67
N CYS A 29 3.50 9.33 11.47
CA CYS A 29 4.23 9.08 10.23
C CYS A 29 4.68 10.39 9.57
N GLY A 30 6.00 10.60 9.49
CA GLY A 30 6.62 11.76 8.85
C GLY A 30 7.03 11.55 7.39
N THR A 31 6.58 10.46 6.75
CA THR A 31 7.06 10.11 5.41
C THR A 31 6.51 11.06 4.35
N VAL A 32 7.42 11.64 3.56
CA VAL A 32 7.12 12.52 2.43
C VAL A 32 7.71 11.88 1.18
N ALA A 33 6.96 11.90 0.08
CA ALA A 33 7.42 11.43 -1.22
C ALA A 33 7.08 12.43 -2.32
N ALA A 34 7.95 12.52 -3.32
CA ALA A 34 7.73 13.35 -4.51
C ALA A 34 6.79 12.70 -5.54
N LYS A 35 6.53 11.39 -5.43
CA LYS A 35 5.69 10.62 -6.35
C LYS A 35 4.57 9.91 -5.61
N ARG A 36 3.37 9.89 -6.21
CA ARG A 36 2.20 9.19 -5.66
C ARG A 36 2.46 7.69 -5.49
N ASP A 37 3.09 7.04 -6.47
CA ASP A 37 3.35 5.59 -6.43
C ASP A 37 4.24 5.17 -5.24
N HIS A 38 5.18 6.03 -4.86
CA HIS A 38 6.04 5.80 -3.70
C HIS A 38 5.26 5.94 -2.40
N LEU A 39 4.43 6.97 -2.28
CA LEU A 39 3.63 7.17 -1.07
C LEU A 39 2.54 6.12 -0.93
N ALA A 40 1.86 5.77 -2.02
CA ALA A 40 0.93 4.64 -2.07
C ALA A 40 1.65 3.37 -1.58
N SER A 41 2.80 3.04 -2.17
CA SER A 41 3.59 1.88 -1.75
C SER A 41 3.95 1.89 -0.27
N HIS A 42 4.28 3.07 0.28
CA HIS A 42 4.52 3.25 1.70
C HIS A 42 3.28 2.94 2.56
N LEU A 43 2.07 3.33 2.15
CA LEU A 43 0.84 3.08 2.94
C LEU A 43 0.55 1.59 3.18
N ARG A 44 1.16 0.67 2.43
CA ARG A 44 1.15 -0.78 2.70
C ARG A 44 1.84 -1.17 4.02
N VAL A 45 2.60 -0.28 4.65
CA VAL A 45 3.21 -0.53 5.96
C VAL A 45 2.22 -0.31 7.09
N HIS A 46 1.29 0.62 6.91
CA HIS A 46 0.27 0.99 7.90
C HIS A 46 -0.94 0.08 7.81
N LEU A 47 -1.32 -0.27 6.59
CA LEU A 47 -2.45 -1.14 6.33
C LEU A 47 -1.96 -2.59 6.21
N PRO A 48 -2.57 -3.57 6.89
CA PRO A 48 -2.29 -4.99 6.69
C PRO A 48 -2.90 -5.49 5.36
N LEU A 49 -2.83 -4.68 4.31
CA LEU A 49 -3.30 -5.02 2.99
C LEU A 49 -2.42 -6.14 2.45
N LYS A 50 -3.09 -7.27 2.31
CA LYS A 50 -2.57 -8.47 1.66
C LYS A 50 -3.34 -8.60 0.36
N PRO A 51 -2.98 -7.82 -0.68
CA PRO A 51 -3.73 -7.80 -1.93
C PRO A 51 -3.74 -9.16 -2.63
N HIS A 52 -2.79 -10.04 -2.26
CA HIS A 52 -2.69 -11.38 -2.81
C HIS A 52 -3.25 -12.38 -1.81
N GLN A 53 -4.53 -12.73 -1.93
CA GLN A 53 -5.14 -13.81 -1.14
C GLN A 53 -5.08 -15.13 -1.89
N CYS A 54 -4.79 -16.20 -1.15
CA CYS A 54 -4.91 -17.55 -1.66
C CYS A 54 -6.39 -17.91 -1.86
N PRO A 55 -6.81 -18.41 -3.03
CA PRO A 55 -8.19 -18.79 -3.28
C PRO A 55 -8.61 -20.06 -2.52
N LEU A 56 -7.65 -20.91 -2.12
CA LEU A 56 -7.93 -22.20 -1.48
C LEU A 56 -8.08 -22.10 0.06
N CYS A 57 -7.39 -21.17 0.71
CA CYS A 57 -7.43 -21.02 2.17
C CYS A 57 -7.61 -19.58 2.66
N SER A 58 -7.85 -18.63 1.75
CA SER A 58 -8.04 -17.19 2.04
C SER A 58 -6.87 -16.52 2.79
N LYS A 59 -5.70 -17.18 2.86
CA LYS A 59 -4.50 -16.61 3.47
C LYS A 59 -3.96 -15.48 2.61
N GLY A 60 -3.82 -14.29 3.21
CA GLY A 60 -3.32 -13.11 2.51
C GLY A 60 -1.79 -12.96 2.58
N PHE A 61 -1.21 -12.53 1.46
CA PHE A 61 0.21 -12.27 1.24
C PHE A 61 0.44 -10.83 0.76
N LYS A 62 1.59 -10.26 1.15
CA LYS A 62 1.99 -8.89 0.78
C LYS A 62 2.56 -8.80 -0.64
N ARG A 63 3.06 -9.90 -1.19
CA ARG A 63 3.74 -9.95 -2.50
C ARG A 63 3.21 -11.12 -3.32
N PRO A 64 3.14 -10.99 -4.66
CA PRO A 64 2.61 -12.04 -5.53
C PRO A 64 3.54 -13.26 -5.56
N GLN A 65 4.86 -13.07 -5.45
CA GLN A 65 5.79 -14.21 -5.39
C GLN A 65 5.62 -15.07 -4.14
N ASP A 66 5.16 -14.48 -3.02
CA ASP A 66 4.95 -15.20 -1.78
C ASP A 66 3.65 -16.02 -1.87
N LEU A 67 2.60 -15.46 -2.48
CA LEU A 67 1.39 -16.20 -2.84
C LEU A 67 1.73 -17.37 -3.77
N LYS A 68 2.45 -17.13 -4.86
CA LYS A 68 2.80 -18.17 -5.84
C LYS A 68 3.63 -19.31 -5.25
N LYS A 69 4.49 -19.02 -4.26
CA LYS A 69 5.20 -20.06 -3.51
C LYS A 69 4.26 -20.83 -2.58
N HIS A 70 3.34 -20.12 -1.93
CA HIS A 70 2.35 -20.72 -1.06
C HIS A 70 1.32 -21.57 -1.82
N GLU A 71 0.95 -21.21 -3.05
CA GLU A 71 0.05 -22.04 -3.87
C GLU A 71 0.63 -23.42 -4.17
N ARG A 72 1.96 -23.59 -4.14
CA ARG A 72 2.61 -24.90 -4.35
C ARG A 72 2.53 -25.85 -3.17
N ILE A 73 2.13 -25.35 -1.99
CA ILE A 73 1.98 -26.18 -0.78
C ILE A 73 0.53 -26.62 -0.56
N HIS A 74 -0.37 -26.16 -1.41
CA HIS A 74 -1.69 -26.76 -1.59
C HIS A 74 -1.58 -27.93 -2.57
#